data_AF-A0A1Z2L4F0-F1
#
_entry.id   AF-A0A1Z2L4F0-F1
#
_cell.length_a   1.000
_cell.length_b   1.000
_cell.length_c   1.000
_cell.angle_alpha   90.00
_cell.angle_beta   90.00
_cell.angle_gamma   90.00
#
_symmetry.space_group_name_H-M   'P 1'
#
loop_
_entity.id
_entity.type
_entity.pdbx_description
1 polymer ?
#
loop_
_entity_poly.entity_id
_entity_poly.type
_entity_poly.pdbx_seq_one_letter_code
_entity_poly.pdbx_strand_id
1 'polypeptide(L)'
;MTADGYAPDGYAQDGYAQDGYAQDGYAQDGELARMRAEVAGLRAWRSELEGLVKGFAQGVKRDQGEIEEILSEILGRLDAVEAGAAARPGGAAPGAPAHLPWSLRASEAEWRELADWLDWLGRHYAPQLHLRIWPCWPAHGGVVEELAALHAAWRAATEADADPAREGSELAYWHQMWLWPTVERIRQHYMFSECETEHAADRPGRPTDPAALETRLAEAAAERRRQEDERYAFFAEVPEGFTAERPDGLWRRAGDDWEYLSLLDWEWHPADAELPPPAVETLREIPADRAGALAADRQGWATYWARYADENDWRAGEGPTTVVRRRRSPERLYDEAYGVRDGWAPTASVYAFLDARPSNPPHLVEIDVQEAERLLLSLRGVTGATEL
;
A
#
# COMPACT_ATOMS: atom_id res chain seq x y z
N MET A 1 29.84 77.06 107.17
CA MET A 1 30.55 75.87 106.67
C MET A 1 30.42 75.93 105.14
N THR A 2 31.30 76.70 104.48
CA THR A 2 32.54 76.25 103.77
C THR A 2 32.21 75.42 102.53
N ALA A 3 32.77 75.63 101.35
CA ALA A 3 33.57 76.70 100.74
C ALA A 3 33.63 76.42 99.22
N ASP A 4 33.90 77.48 98.45
CA ASP A 4 34.57 77.61 97.15
C ASP A 4 34.96 76.37 96.30
N GLY A 5 34.94 76.56 94.98
CA GLY A 5 36.07 76.09 94.17
C GLY A 5 35.79 75.79 92.69
N TYR A 6 36.42 76.59 91.81
CA TYR A 6 36.52 76.55 90.36
C TYR A 6 36.91 75.22 89.68
N ALA A 7 36.56 75.13 88.38
CA ALA A 7 36.92 74.10 87.38
C ALA A 7 38.43 73.94 87.11
N PRO A 8 38.86 72.79 86.54
CA PRO A 8 39.54 72.88 85.23
C PRO A 8 39.38 71.67 84.28
N ASP A 9 39.60 71.96 82.99
CA ASP A 9 39.87 71.02 81.89
C ASP A 9 41.12 70.16 82.16
N GLY A 10 41.12 68.92 81.67
CA GLY A 10 42.25 67.99 81.78
C GLY A 10 42.22 66.85 80.76
N TYR A 11 43.36 66.67 80.11
CA TYR A 11 43.69 65.91 78.90
C TYR A 11 43.49 64.37 78.90
N ALA A 12 43.53 63.84 77.67
CA ALA A 12 43.51 62.45 77.22
C ALA A 12 44.56 61.51 77.85
N GLN A 13 44.25 60.21 77.93
CA GLN A 13 44.97 59.12 77.22
C GLN A 13 44.44 57.70 77.55
N ASP A 14 44.22 56.94 76.47
CA ASP A 14 44.50 55.53 76.19
C ASP A 14 44.16 54.40 77.18
N GLY A 15 43.32 53.46 76.70
CA GLY A 15 43.13 52.12 77.27
C GLY A 15 42.41 51.19 76.30
N TYR A 16 43.16 50.31 75.64
CA TYR A 16 42.74 49.30 74.65
C TYR A 16 41.65 48.33 75.14
N ALA A 17 40.66 48.01 74.29
CA ALA A 17 39.99 46.70 74.29
C ALA A 17 39.27 46.39 72.95
N GLN A 18 39.93 45.53 72.18
CA GLN A 18 39.39 44.42 71.37
C GLN A 18 38.50 44.70 70.15
N ASP A 19 39.08 44.37 68.99
CA ASP A 19 38.42 43.98 67.75
C ASP A 19 37.34 42.91 67.99
N GLY A 20 36.09 43.32 67.98
CA GLY A 20 34.94 42.44 67.88
C GLY A 20 34.70 42.06 66.43
N TYR A 21 35.24 40.91 66.02
CA TYR A 21 34.88 40.22 64.79
C TYR A 21 33.36 40.07 64.71
N ALA A 22 32.72 40.76 63.76
CA ALA A 22 31.39 40.41 63.30
C ALA A 22 31.50 39.07 62.54
N GLN A 23 31.45 37.96 63.29
CA GLN A 23 31.36 36.61 62.75
C GLN A 23 30.00 36.41 62.04
N ASP A 24 30.03 36.30 60.71
CA ASP A 24 29.50 35.23 59.83
C ASP A 24 28.26 34.39 60.22
N GLY A 25 27.41 34.82 61.15
CA GLY A 25 26.26 34.03 61.63
C GLY A 25 25.01 34.08 60.74
N TYR A 26 24.87 35.07 59.85
CA TYR A 26 23.61 35.31 59.10
C TYR A 26 23.66 34.91 57.63
N ALA A 27 24.84 34.68 57.05
CA ALA A 27 24.98 34.32 55.63
C ALA A 27 24.76 32.83 55.39
N GLN A 28 25.18 31.96 56.31
CA GLN A 28 25.06 30.50 56.18
C GLN A 28 23.59 30.04 56.28
N ASP A 29 22.76 30.67 57.10
CA ASP A 29 21.36 30.28 57.27
C ASP A 29 20.50 30.57 56.04
N GLY A 30 20.80 31.65 55.31
CA GLY A 30 20.11 32.01 54.07
C GLY A 30 20.42 31.04 52.91
N GLU A 31 21.67 30.58 52.82
CA GLU A 31 22.10 29.63 51.80
C GLU A 31 21.55 28.22 52.08
N LEU A 32 21.50 27.82 53.35
CA LEU A 32 20.92 26.55 53.78
C LEU A 32 19.39 26.53 53.60
N ALA A 33 18.71 27.66 53.80
CA ALA A 33 17.29 27.82 53.48
C ALA A 33 17.02 27.71 51.96
N ARG A 34 17.88 28.31 51.14
CA ARG A 34 17.80 28.23 49.67
C ARG A 34 17.99 26.80 49.16
N MET A 35 19.02 26.10 49.65
CA MET A 35 19.26 24.70 49.30
C MET A 35 18.10 23.80 49.72
N ARG A 36 17.48 24.04 50.88
CA ARG A 36 16.27 23.30 51.30
C ARG A 36 15.09 23.53 50.37
N ALA A 37 14.88 24.77 49.91
CA ALA A 37 13.82 25.09 48.96
C ALA A 37 14.07 24.42 47.59
N GLU A 38 15.32 24.40 47.12
CA GLU A 38 15.71 23.76 45.86
C GLU A 38 15.56 22.22 45.94
N VAL A 39 15.98 21.60 47.04
CA VAL A 39 15.77 20.17 47.29
C VAL A 39 14.27 19.84 47.38
N ALA A 40 13.44 20.72 47.95
CA ALA A 40 12.00 20.54 47.96
C ALA A 40 11.41 20.62 46.54
N GLY A 41 11.89 21.56 45.71
CA GLY A 41 11.52 21.67 44.29
C GLY A 41 11.90 20.44 43.49
N LEU A 42 13.12 19.93 43.66
CA LEU A 42 13.59 18.71 43.00
C LEU A 42 12.78 17.47 43.42
N ARG A 43 12.34 17.39 44.69
CA ARG A 43 11.46 16.32 45.16
C ARG A 43 10.07 16.41 44.53
N ALA A 44 9.52 17.61 44.38
CA ALA A 44 8.25 17.82 43.71
C ALA A 44 8.34 17.42 42.22
N TRP A 45 9.38 17.88 41.52
CA TRP A 45 9.62 17.53 40.12
C TRP A 45 9.83 16.02 39.92
N ARG A 46 10.59 15.37 40.82
CA ARG A 46 10.73 13.91 40.80
C ARG A 46 9.37 13.21 40.94
N SER A 47 8.52 13.67 41.85
CA SER A 47 7.19 13.08 42.05
C SER A 47 6.31 13.24 40.81
N GLU A 48 6.42 14.37 40.11
CA GLU A 48 5.70 14.65 38.87
C GLU A 48 6.18 13.73 37.73
N LEU A 49 7.51 13.61 37.56
CA LEU A 49 8.11 12.71 36.58
C LEU A 49 7.73 11.23 36.83
N GLU A 50 7.76 10.79 38.09
CA GLU A 50 7.32 9.43 38.46
C GLU A 50 5.83 9.20 38.11
N GLY A 51 4.99 10.24 38.22
CA GLY A 51 3.60 10.21 37.79
C GLY A 51 3.45 10.06 36.28
N LEU A 52 4.19 10.84 35.50
CA LEU A 52 4.18 10.79 34.04
C LEU A 52 4.67 9.44 33.50
N VAL A 53 5.77 8.91 34.06
CA VAL A 53 6.31 7.59 33.66
C VAL A 53 5.32 6.47 33.97
N LYS A 54 4.64 6.51 35.13
CA LYS A 54 3.58 5.55 35.45
C LYS A 54 2.39 5.66 34.50
N GLY A 55 1.97 6.87 34.16
CA GLY A 55 0.90 7.11 33.20
C GLY A 55 1.24 6.57 31.81
N PHE A 56 2.45 6.83 31.32
CA PHE A 56 2.95 6.31 30.05
C PHE A 56 3.00 4.77 30.05
N ALA A 57 3.56 4.16 31.09
CA ALA A 57 3.63 2.70 31.21
C ALA A 57 2.25 2.04 31.24
N GLN A 58 1.27 2.68 31.88
CA GLN A 58 -0.13 2.23 31.88
C GLN A 58 -0.80 2.41 30.51
N GLY A 59 -0.47 3.49 29.78
CA GLY A 59 -0.92 3.72 28.41
C GLY A 59 -0.42 2.62 27.47
N VAL A 60 0.89 2.39 27.43
CA VAL A 60 1.50 1.33 26.59
C VAL A 60 0.91 -0.05 26.89
N LYS A 61 0.64 -0.36 28.17
CA LYS A 61 0.01 -1.64 28.54
C LYS A 61 -1.44 -1.76 28.07
N ARG A 62 -2.18 -0.65 28.05
CA ARG A 62 -3.55 -0.62 27.51
C ARG A 62 -3.52 -0.85 26.00
N ASP A 63 -2.67 -0.11 25.30
CA ASP A 63 -2.53 -0.17 23.85
C ASP A 63 -2.06 -1.58 23.41
N GLN A 64 -1.15 -2.21 24.17
CA GLN A 64 -0.77 -3.60 23.96
C GLN A 64 -1.95 -4.57 24.08
N GLY A 65 -2.84 -4.38 25.06
CA GLY A 65 -4.04 -5.20 25.23
C GLY A 65 -5.04 -5.04 24.07
N GLU A 66 -5.24 -3.80 23.60
CA GLU A 66 -6.10 -3.51 22.44
C GLU A 66 -5.53 -4.14 21.17
N ILE A 67 -4.22 -4.08 20.96
CA ILE A 67 -3.54 -4.73 19.83
C ILE A 67 -3.69 -6.25 19.90
N GLU A 68 -3.53 -6.87 21.07
CA GLU A 68 -3.71 -8.32 21.26
C GLU A 68 -5.15 -8.77 21.01
N GLU A 69 -6.14 -7.96 21.38
CA GLU A 69 -7.56 -8.21 21.10
C GLU A 69 -7.86 -8.12 19.59
N ILE A 70 -7.39 -7.06 18.93
CA ILE A 70 -7.53 -6.89 17.48
C ILE A 70 -6.84 -8.03 16.72
N LEU A 71 -5.63 -8.42 17.13
CA LEU A 71 -4.91 -9.56 16.54
C LEU A 71 -5.70 -10.87 16.71
N SER A 72 -6.28 -11.09 17.89
CA SER A 72 -7.10 -12.29 18.14
C SER A 72 -8.37 -12.30 17.29
N GLU A 73 -9.01 -11.15 17.08
CA GLU A 73 -10.17 -11.01 16.19
C GLU A 73 -9.78 -11.27 14.73
N ILE A 74 -8.67 -10.70 14.26
CA ILE A 74 -8.17 -10.89 12.90
C ILE A 74 -7.82 -12.37 12.67
N LEU A 75 -7.14 -13.01 13.63
CA LEU A 75 -6.81 -14.44 13.55
C LEU A 75 -8.07 -15.30 13.53
N GLY A 76 -9.08 -15.01 14.38
CA GLY A 76 -10.35 -15.72 14.36
C GLY A 76 -11.14 -15.56 13.05
N ARG A 77 -11.08 -14.37 12.43
CA ARG A 77 -11.68 -14.11 11.11
C ARG A 77 -10.90 -14.81 10.00
N LEU A 78 -9.58 -14.88 10.08
CA LEU A 78 -8.73 -15.61 9.15
C LEU A 78 -9.04 -17.12 9.22
N ASP A 79 -9.09 -17.68 10.43
CA ASP A 79 -9.46 -19.09 10.64
C ASP A 79 -10.87 -19.39 10.10
N ALA A 80 -11.84 -18.48 10.28
CA ALA A 80 -13.18 -18.64 9.73
C ALA A 80 -13.20 -18.57 8.18
N VAL A 81 -12.36 -17.73 7.58
CA VAL A 81 -12.19 -17.64 6.13
C VAL A 81 -11.48 -18.88 5.59
N GLU A 82 -10.46 -19.37 6.27
CA GLU A 82 -9.73 -20.59 5.91
C GLU A 82 -10.60 -21.84 6.07
N ALA A 83 -11.38 -21.92 7.15
CA ALA A 83 -12.37 -22.99 7.34
C ALA A 83 -13.50 -22.92 6.31
N GLY A 84 -13.96 -21.72 5.95
CA GLY A 84 -14.91 -21.50 4.86
C GLY A 84 -14.34 -21.81 3.47
N ALA A 85 -13.04 -21.63 3.27
CA ALA A 85 -12.32 -22.02 2.06
C ALA A 85 -12.08 -23.54 2.01
N ALA A 86 -11.85 -24.19 3.14
CA ALA A 86 -11.69 -25.64 3.26
C ALA A 86 -13.03 -26.41 3.18
N ALA A 87 -14.14 -25.78 3.58
CA ALA A 87 -15.48 -26.36 3.49
C ALA A 87 -16.15 -26.20 2.11
N ARG A 88 -15.52 -25.49 1.16
CA ARG A 88 -15.94 -25.54 -0.24
C ARG A 88 -15.45 -26.85 -0.87
N PRO A 89 -16.34 -27.73 -1.36
CA PRO A 89 -15.91 -28.79 -2.24
C PRO A 89 -15.49 -28.13 -3.57
N GLY A 90 -14.18 -27.91 -3.73
CA GLY A 90 -13.61 -27.34 -4.96
C GLY A 90 -12.79 -26.06 -4.75
N GLY A 91 -11.77 -26.08 -3.90
CA GLY A 91 -10.69 -25.10 -3.96
C GLY A 91 -9.88 -25.32 -5.23
N ALA A 92 -10.19 -24.55 -6.28
CA ALA A 92 -9.41 -24.54 -7.51
C ALA A 92 -7.95 -24.18 -7.21
N ALA A 93 -7.01 -25.06 -7.60
CA ALA A 93 -5.59 -24.72 -7.65
C ALA A 93 -5.38 -23.50 -8.55
N PRO A 94 -4.36 -22.65 -8.28
CA PRO A 94 -4.05 -21.51 -9.14
C PRO A 94 -3.70 -22.04 -10.55
N GLY A 95 -4.61 -21.80 -11.51
CA GLY A 95 -4.51 -22.30 -12.88
C GLY A 95 -5.64 -23.24 -13.34
N ALA A 96 -6.57 -23.65 -12.47
CA ALA A 96 -7.76 -24.36 -12.94
C ALA A 96 -8.70 -23.40 -13.70
N PRO A 97 -9.33 -23.83 -14.80
CA PRO A 97 -10.24 -22.98 -15.57
C PRO A 97 -11.37 -22.48 -14.67
N ALA A 98 -11.48 -21.15 -14.55
CA ALA A 98 -12.34 -20.46 -13.58
C ALA A 98 -13.85 -20.76 -13.72
N HIS A 99 -14.26 -21.46 -14.78
CA HIS A 99 -15.66 -21.74 -15.10
C HIS A 99 -15.80 -23.18 -15.64
N LEU A 100 -15.86 -24.17 -14.74
CA LEU A 100 -16.30 -25.51 -15.11
C LEU A 100 -17.85 -25.57 -15.07
N PRO A 101 -18.51 -26.04 -16.14
CA PRO A 101 -19.97 -26.23 -16.13
C PRO A 101 -20.37 -27.22 -15.02
N TRP A 102 -21.58 -27.08 -14.49
CA TRP A 102 -22.16 -27.99 -13.49
C TRP A 102 -21.97 -29.45 -13.90
N SER A 103 -22.21 -29.77 -15.18
CA SER A 103 -22.06 -31.13 -15.72
C SER A 103 -20.68 -31.77 -15.52
N LEU A 104 -19.60 -30.98 -15.51
CA LEU A 104 -18.23 -31.46 -15.33
C LEU A 104 -17.77 -31.45 -13.87
N ARG A 105 -18.40 -30.65 -13.00
CA ARG A 105 -18.08 -30.60 -11.57
C ARG A 105 -18.99 -31.47 -10.70
N ALA A 106 -20.18 -31.81 -11.18
CA ALA A 106 -21.14 -32.63 -10.45
C ALA A 106 -20.70 -34.09 -10.38
N SER A 107 -20.83 -34.66 -9.20
CA SER A 107 -20.66 -36.09 -8.94
C SER A 107 -21.82 -36.90 -9.53
N GLU A 108 -21.60 -38.21 -9.67
CA GLU A 108 -22.63 -39.17 -10.09
C GLU A 108 -23.86 -39.15 -9.18
N ALA A 109 -23.68 -38.87 -7.88
CA ALA A 109 -24.76 -38.74 -6.93
C ALA A 109 -25.62 -37.51 -7.20
N GLU A 110 -25.00 -36.35 -7.46
CA GLU A 110 -25.71 -35.11 -7.78
C GLU A 110 -26.47 -35.20 -9.12
N TRP A 111 -25.91 -35.92 -10.10
CA TRP A 111 -26.62 -36.24 -11.34
C TRP A 111 -27.90 -37.04 -11.11
N ARG A 112 -27.84 -38.06 -10.24
CA ARG A 112 -29.02 -38.86 -9.89
C ARG A 112 -30.03 -38.05 -9.08
N GLU A 113 -29.57 -37.27 -8.10
CA GLU A 113 -30.42 -36.40 -7.30
C GLU A 113 -31.20 -35.43 -8.18
N LEU A 114 -30.53 -34.79 -9.15
CA LEU A 114 -31.18 -33.90 -10.10
C LEU A 114 -32.22 -34.64 -10.95
N ALA A 115 -31.90 -35.83 -11.48
CA ALA A 115 -32.83 -36.63 -12.25
C ALA A 115 -34.07 -37.04 -11.44
N ASP A 116 -33.87 -37.54 -10.22
CA ASP A 116 -34.94 -37.95 -9.31
C ASP A 116 -35.85 -36.76 -8.93
N TRP A 117 -35.24 -35.59 -8.72
CA TRP A 117 -35.96 -34.35 -8.45
C TRP A 117 -36.79 -33.89 -9.65
N LEU A 118 -36.27 -33.95 -10.87
CA LEU A 118 -37.01 -33.60 -12.08
C LEU A 118 -38.20 -34.53 -12.31
N ASP A 119 -38.01 -35.82 -12.06
CA ASP A 119 -39.06 -36.82 -12.07
C ASP A 119 -40.15 -36.52 -11.02
N TRP A 120 -39.75 -36.11 -9.82
CA TRP A 120 -40.68 -35.66 -8.79
C TRP A 120 -41.41 -34.38 -9.22
N LEU A 121 -40.70 -33.40 -9.77
CA LEU A 121 -41.25 -32.12 -10.23
C LEU A 121 -42.32 -32.34 -11.30
N GLY A 122 -42.03 -33.17 -12.30
CA GLY A 122 -42.95 -33.53 -13.38
C GLY A 122 -44.22 -34.24 -12.88
N ARG A 123 -44.12 -35.04 -11.80
CA ARG A 123 -45.28 -35.67 -11.17
C ARG A 123 -46.15 -34.70 -10.37
N HIS A 124 -45.57 -33.67 -9.75
CA HIS A 124 -46.27 -32.86 -8.73
C HIS A 124 -46.74 -31.48 -9.23
N TYR A 125 -46.04 -30.86 -10.18
CA TYR A 125 -46.34 -29.48 -10.57
C TYR A 125 -47.26 -29.35 -11.78
N ALA A 126 -47.15 -30.26 -12.74
CA ALA A 126 -48.03 -30.30 -13.90
C ALA A 126 -47.69 -31.50 -14.78
N PRO A 127 -48.68 -32.25 -15.29
CA PRO A 127 -48.45 -33.22 -16.35
C PRO A 127 -47.70 -32.54 -17.51
N GLN A 128 -48.11 -31.37 -18.00
CA GLN A 128 -47.47 -30.71 -19.14
C GLN A 128 -45.99 -30.33 -18.98
N LEU A 129 -45.35 -30.49 -17.82
CA LEU A 129 -43.90 -30.36 -17.67
C LEU A 129 -43.13 -31.43 -18.49
N HIS A 130 -43.68 -32.64 -18.65
CA HIS A 130 -43.05 -33.68 -19.49
C HIS A 130 -43.02 -33.30 -20.99
N LEU A 131 -43.82 -32.32 -21.41
CA LEU A 131 -43.80 -31.78 -22.78
C LEU A 131 -42.77 -30.64 -22.93
N ARG A 132 -42.15 -30.21 -21.84
CA ARG A 132 -41.23 -29.05 -21.80
C ARG A 132 -39.81 -29.43 -21.43
N ILE A 133 -39.62 -30.45 -20.59
CA ILE A 133 -38.31 -31.02 -20.27
C ILE A 133 -38.28 -32.44 -20.82
N TRP A 134 -37.49 -32.66 -21.87
CA TRP A 134 -37.40 -33.94 -22.56
C TRP A 134 -36.44 -34.91 -21.82
N PRO A 135 -36.62 -36.24 -21.93
CA PRO A 135 -35.72 -37.21 -21.29
C PRO A 135 -34.25 -37.10 -21.71
N CYS A 136 -33.99 -36.49 -22.87
CA CYS A 136 -32.64 -36.25 -23.38
C CYS A 136 -31.97 -35.01 -22.77
N TRP A 137 -32.57 -34.33 -21.79
CA TRP A 137 -31.99 -33.16 -21.11
C TRP A 137 -30.53 -33.35 -20.66
N PRO A 138 -30.03 -34.53 -20.24
CA PRO A 138 -28.63 -34.68 -19.83
C PRO A 138 -27.62 -34.46 -20.96
N ALA A 139 -28.05 -34.59 -22.23
CA ALA A 139 -27.20 -34.41 -23.41
C ALA A 139 -27.05 -32.94 -23.83
N HIS A 140 -27.82 -32.03 -23.24
CA HIS A 140 -27.85 -30.61 -23.59
C HIS A 140 -27.23 -29.77 -22.47
N GLY A 141 -25.99 -29.34 -22.66
CA GLY A 141 -25.21 -28.69 -21.62
C GLY A 141 -25.90 -27.45 -21.04
N GLY A 142 -26.50 -26.60 -21.89
CA GLY A 142 -27.21 -25.42 -21.40
C GLY A 142 -28.50 -25.73 -20.64
N VAL A 143 -29.20 -26.81 -21.01
CA VAL A 143 -30.38 -27.28 -20.27
C VAL A 143 -29.97 -27.82 -18.90
N VAL A 144 -28.87 -28.57 -18.84
CA VAL A 144 -28.30 -29.08 -17.58
C VAL A 144 -27.99 -27.92 -16.62
N GLU A 145 -27.36 -26.84 -17.09
CA GLU A 145 -27.04 -25.68 -16.23
C GLU A 145 -28.32 -25.01 -15.68
N GLU A 146 -29.33 -24.78 -16.52
CA GLU A 146 -30.60 -24.16 -16.12
C GLU A 146 -31.35 -25.02 -15.10
N LEU A 147 -31.40 -26.34 -15.30
CA LEU A 147 -32.07 -27.27 -14.39
C LEU A 147 -31.31 -27.44 -13.07
N ALA A 148 -29.98 -27.52 -13.12
CA ALA A 148 -29.16 -27.59 -11.92
C ALA A 148 -29.27 -26.33 -11.07
N ALA A 149 -29.28 -25.14 -11.69
CA ALA A 149 -29.51 -23.88 -11.00
C ALA A 149 -30.92 -23.80 -10.39
N LEU A 150 -31.93 -24.25 -11.13
CA LEU A 150 -33.32 -24.27 -10.63
C LEU A 150 -33.47 -25.21 -9.42
N HIS A 151 -32.85 -26.39 -9.47
CA HIS A 151 -32.84 -27.35 -8.37
C HIS A 151 -32.12 -26.80 -7.13
N ALA A 152 -30.97 -26.14 -7.31
CA ALA A 152 -30.26 -25.48 -6.22
C ALA A 152 -31.11 -24.38 -5.55
N ALA A 153 -31.78 -23.55 -6.36
CA ALA A 153 -32.69 -22.53 -5.85
C ALA A 153 -33.90 -23.14 -5.12
N TRP A 154 -34.45 -24.26 -5.61
CA TRP A 154 -35.54 -24.98 -4.96
C TRP A 154 -35.13 -25.53 -3.60
N ARG A 155 -33.95 -26.15 -3.51
CA ARG A 155 -33.39 -26.66 -2.25
C ARG A 155 -33.26 -25.54 -1.23
N ALA A 156 -32.64 -24.42 -1.62
CA ALA A 156 -32.48 -23.28 -0.73
C ALA A 156 -33.83 -22.71 -0.25
N ALA A 157 -34.81 -22.61 -1.14
CA ALA A 157 -36.15 -22.14 -0.79
C ALA A 157 -36.89 -23.12 0.15
N THR A 158 -36.71 -24.44 -0.06
CA THR A 158 -37.31 -25.48 0.78
C THR A 158 -36.66 -25.53 2.16
N GLU A 159 -35.34 -25.38 2.24
CA GLU A 159 -34.61 -25.28 3.51
C GLU A 159 -35.03 -24.03 4.30
N ALA A 160 -35.21 -22.89 3.62
CA ALA A 160 -35.68 -21.67 4.24
C ALA A 160 -37.13 -21.76 4.76
N ASP A 161 -38.02 -22.41 4.02
CA ASP A 161 -39.42 -22.63 4.40
C ASP A 161 -39.56 -23.62 5.58
N ALA A 162 -38.64 -24.57 5.70
CA ALA A 162 -38.60 -25.52 6.81
C ALA A 162 -38.06 -24.92 8.13
N ASP A 163 -37.43 -23.74 8.09
CA ASP A 163 -36.86 -23.06 9.26
C ASP A 163 -37.93 -22.26 10.01
N PRO A 164 -38.32 -22.65 11.24
CA PRO A 164 -39.36 -21.96 12.00
C PRO A 164 -38.97 -20.52 12.41
N ALA A 165 -37.69 -20.17 12.33
CA ALA A 165 -37.18 -18.84 12.66
C ALA A 165 -37.27 -17.85 11.48
N ARG A 166 -37.62 -18.31 10.28
CA ARG A 166 -37.71 -17.49 9.06
C ARG A 166 -39.16 -17.25 8.64
N GLU A 167 -39.42 -16.08 8.07
CA GLU A 167 -40.74 -15.74 7.50
C GLU A 167 -40.94 -16.48 6.15
N GLY A 168 -41.89 -17.42 6.11
CA GLY A 168 -42.10 -18.39 5.02
C GLY A 168 -42.68 -17.82 3.73
N SER A 169 -41.84 -17.17 2.92
CA SER A 169 -42.22 -16.70 1.56
C SER A 169 -41.30 -17.15 0.43
N GLU A 170 -40.12 -17.70 0.75
CA GLU A 170 -39.10 -18.09 -0.23
C GLU A 170 -39.58 -19.15 -1.21
N LEU A 171 -40.32 -20.16 -0.73
CA LEU A 171 -40.87 -21.19 -1.60
C LEU A 171 -41.96 -20.61 -2.52
N ALA A 172 -42.82 -19.72 -2.02
CA ALA A 172 -43.80 -19.04 -2.85
C ALA A 172 -43.14 -18.14 -3.92
N TYR A 173 -42.05 -17.46 -3.55
CA TYR A 173 -41.24 -16.67 -4.46
C TYR A 173 -40.59 -17.54 -5.53
N TRP A 174 -40.07 -18.72 -5.17
CA TRP A 174 -39.45 -19.65 -6.11
C TRP A 174 -40.42 -20.12 -7.20
N HIS A 175 -41.67 -20.38 -6.85
CA HIS A 175 -42.70 -20.75 -7.82
C HIS A 175 -42.93 -19.65 -8.86
N GLN A 176 -42.99 -18.38 -8.41
CA GLN A 176 -43.34 -17.24 -9.26
C GLN A 176 -42.16 -16.81 -10.13
N MET A 177 -40.95 -16.76 -9.56
CA MET A 177 -39.80 -16.09 -10.16
C MET A 177 -38.80 -17.04 -10.80
N TRP A 178 -38.74 -18.29 -10.35
CA TRP A 178 -37.72 -19.23 -10.82
C TRP A 178 -38.31 -20.37 -11.64
N LEU A 179 -39.31 -21.10 -11.12
CA LEU A 179 -39.83 -22.29 -11.80
C LEU A 179 -40.35 -22.00 -13.21
N TRP A 180 -41.41 -21.19 -13.33
CA TRP A 180 -42.06 -20.98 -14.62
C TRP A 180 -41.19 -20.22 -15.62
N PRO A 181 -40.46 -19.15 -15.22
CA PRO A 181 -39.55 -18.46 -16.12
C PRO A 181 -38.41 -19.36 -16.65
N THR A 182 -37.82 -20.22 -15.80
CA THR A 182 -36.76 -21.14 -16.25
C THR A 182 -37.30 -22.19 -17.21
N VAL A 183 -38.44 -22.81 -16.90
CA VAL A 183 -39.08 -23.78 -17.80
C VAL A 183 -39.42 -23.15 -19.16
N GLU A 184 -39.87 -21.89 -19.18
CA GLU A 184 -40.14 -21.17 -20.43
C GLU A 184 -38.86 -20.81 -21.20
N ARG A 185 -37.76 -20.43 -20.51
CA ARG A 185 -36.46 -20.24 -21.18
C ARG A 185 -35.95 -21.51 -21.83
N ILE A 186 -36.04 -22.64 -21.12
CA ILE A 186 -35.69 -23.97 -21.66
C ILE A 186 -36.49 -24.25 -22.94
N ARG A 187 -37.81 -24.02 -22.88
CA ARG A 187 -38.71 -24.19 -24.02
C ARG A 187 -38.35 -23.30 -25.23
N GLN A 188 -37.95 -22.05 -24.98
CA GLN A 188 -37.73 -21.06 -26.04
C GLN A 188 -36.34 -21.15 -26.68
N HIS A 189 -35.30 -21.43 -25.88
CA HIS A 189 -33.91 -21.28 -26.30
C HIS A 189 -33.20 -22.61 -26.57
N TYR A 190 -33.73 -23.71 -26.05
CA TYR A 190 -33.09 -25.02 -26.11
C TYR A 190 -33.94 -26.10 -26.79
N MET A 191 -35.17 -25.79 -27.22
CA MET A 191 -35.97 -26.74 -28.00
C MET A 191 -35.51 -26.77 -29.45
N PHE A 192 -34.86 -27.87 -29.81
CA PHE A 192 -34.74 -28.32 -31.18
C PHE A 192 -35.95 -29.22 -31.44
N SER A 193 -36.85 -28.83 -32.35
CA SER A 193 -37.92 -29.72 -32.85
C SER A 193 -37.37 -31.05 -33.39
N GLU A 194 -36.06 -31.12 -33.63
CA GLU A 194 -35.32 -32.28 -34.08
C GLU A 194 -35.19 -33.37 -33.00
N CYS A 195 -35.21 -33.05 -31.69
CA CYS A 195 -35.05 -34.04 -30.61
C CYS A 195 -36.15 -35.13 -30.56
N GLU A 196 -37.26 -34.92 -31.26
CA GLU A 196 -38.35 -35.91 -31.41
C GLU A 196 -38.02 -36.99 -32.45
N THR A 197 -37.13 -36.71 -33.41
CA THR A 197 -36.83 -37.61 -34.55
C THR A 197 -35.35 -37.90 -34.74
N GLU A 198 -34.45 -36.96 -34.46
CA GLU A 198 -32.98 -37.08 -34.58
C GLU A 198 -32.27 -36.29 -33.46
N HIS A 199 -31.40 -36.96 -32.71
CA HIS A 199 -30.69 -36.35 -31.58
C HIS A 199 -29.28 -35.87 -31.99
N ALA A 200 -28.97 -34.60 -31.75
CA ALA A 200 -27.67 -34.01 -31.97
C ALA A 200 -27.20 -33.24 -30.74
N ALA A 201 -25.89 -33.28 -30.46
CA ALA A 201 -25.28 -32.51 -29.38
C ALA A 201 -25.34 -30.99 -29.66
N ASP A 202 -25.37 -30.20 -28.59
CA ASP A 202 -25.37 -28.74 -28.68
C ASP A 202 -24.13 -28.24 -29.46
N ARG A 203 -24.36 -27.33 -30.41
CA ARG A 203 -23.25 -26.65 -31.09
C ARG A 203 -22.69 -25.58 -30.16
N PRO A 204 -21.37 -25.53 -29.94
CA PRO A 204 -20.78 -24.50 -29.10
C PRO A 204 -21.04 -23.11 -29.69
N GLY A 205 -21.24 -22.14 -28.81
CA GLY A 205 -21.32 -20.72 -29.19
C GLY A 205 -20.04 -20.27 -29.89
N ARG A 206 -20.14 -19.19 -30.68
CA ARG A 206 -18.94 -18.58 -31.27
C ARG A 206 -18.13 -17.91 -30.15
N PRO A 207 -16.85 -18.29 -29.95
CA PRO A 207 -16.03 -17.65 -28.93
C PRO A 207 -15.79 -16.18 -29.30
N THR A 208 -15.47 -15.37 -28.29
CA THR A 208 -14.99 -14.00 -28.48
C THR A 208 -13.77 -14.00 -29.40
N ASP A 209 -13.75 -13.11 -30.40
CA ASP A 209 -12.59 -12.89 -31.25
C ASP A 209 -11.50 -12.15 -30.45
N PRO A 210 -10.35 -12.79 -30.17
CA PRO A 210 -9.29 -12.16 -29.39
C PRO A 210 -8.72 -10.92 -30.08
N ALA A 211 -8.61 -10.92 -31.41
CA ALA A 211 -8.05 -9.80 -32.16
C ALA A 211 -8.97 -8.57 -32.10
N ALA A 212 -10.29 -8.80 -32.18
CA ALA A 212 -11.28 -7.73 -32.00
C ALA A 212 -11.24 -7.15 -30.58
N LEU A 213 -11.07 -8.00 -29.56
CA LEU A 213 -10.94 -7.56 -28.16
C LEU A 213 -9.68 -6.72 -27.97
N GLU A 214 -8.52 -7.19 -28.43
CA GLU A 214 -7.24 -6.47 -28.36
C GLU A 214 -7.35 -5.10 -29.04
N THR A 215 -7.97 -5.04 -30.22
CA THR A 215 -8.23 -3.79 -30.94
C THR A 215 -9.05 -2.83 -30.09
N ARG A 216 -10.18 -3.30 -29.53
CA ARG A 216 -11.05 -2.45 -28.71
C ARG A 216 -10.37 -1.96 -27.43
N LEU A 217 -9.51 -2.79 -26.82
CA LEU A 217 -8.71 -2.42 -25.65
C LEU A 217 -7.68 -1.35 -25.99
N ALA A 218 -7.00 -1.47 -27.14
CA ALA A 218 -6.06 -0.46 -27.62
C ALA A 218 -6.76 0.88 -27.90
N GLU A 219 -7.93 0.84 -28.56
CA GLU A 219 -8.77 2.03 -28.79
C GLU A 219 -9.22 2.67 -27.46
N ALA A 220 -9.66 1.87 -26.49
CA ALA A 220 -10.06 2.37 -25.18
C ALA A 220 -8.89 3.05 -24.45
N ALA A 221 -7.69 2.46 -24.51
CA ALA A 221 -6.50 3.02 -23.91
C ALA A 221 -6.05 4.31 -24.60
N ALA A 222 -6.13 4.37 -25.93
CA ALA A 222 -5.83 5.58 -26.69
C ALA A 222 -6.80 6.72 -26.37
N GLU A 223 -8.09 6.41 -26.22
CA GLU A 223 -9.11 7.40 -25.87
C GLU A 223 -8.95 7.92 -24.45
N ARG A 224 -8.63 7.06 -23.46
CA ARG A 224 -8.30 7.51 -22.11
C ARG A 224 -7.11 8.46 -22.09
N ARG A 225 -6.03 8.12 -22.81
CA ARG A 225 -4.86 9.00 -22.95
C ARG A 225 -5.22 10.35 -23.56
N ARG A 226 -6.01 10.37 -24.65
CA ARG A 226 -6.48 11.62 -25.26
C ARG A 226 -7.23 12.50 -24.26
N GLN A 227 -8.14 11.91 -23.48
CA GLN A 227 -8.91 12.65 -22.48
C GLN A 227 -8.03 13.20 -21.35
N GLU A 228 -6.99 12.46 -20.94
CA GLU A 228 -5.99 12.96 -20.00
C GLU A 228 -5.17 14.11 -20.60
N ASP A 229 -4.71 13.96 -21.84
CA ASP A 229 -3.92 14.97 -22.55
C ASP A 229 -4.71 16.27 -22.79
N GLU A 230 -6.03 16.16 -22.99
CA GLU A 230 -6.94 17.32 -23.10
C GLU A 230 -7.19 17.98 -21.74
N ARG A 231 -7.12 17.22 -20.64
CA ARG A 231 -7.38 17.70 -19.28
C ARG A 231 -6.18 18.43 -18.68
N TYR A 232 -4.96 18.00 -18.98
CA TYR A 232 -3.76 18.45 -18.30
C TYR A 232 -2.77 19.18 -19.24
N ALA A 233 -2.20 20.27 -18.75
CA ALA A 233 -0.95 20.81 -19.30
C ALA A 233 0.24 20.15 -18.60
N PHE A 234 1.30 19.80 -19.35
CA PHE A 234 2.46 19.08 -18.80
C PHE A 234 3.70 19.96 -18.77
N PHE A 235 4.51 19.77 -17.74
CA PHE A 235 5.70 20.56 -17.48
C PHE A 235 6.88 19.68 -17.06
N ALA A 236 8.04 19.95 -17.63
CA ALA A 236 9.32 19.45 -17.16
C ALA A 236 9.93 20.46 -16.18
N GLU A 237 10.40 19.99 -15.04
CA GLU A 237 11.17 20.81 -14.10
C GLU A 237 12.65 20.78 -14.48
N VAL A 238 13.19 21.96 -14.79
CA VAL A 238 14.52 22.13 -15.38
C VAL A 238 15.30 23.19 -14.59
N PRO A 239 15.79 22.86 -13.39
CA PRO A 239 16.68 23.74 -12.63
C PRO A 239 18.07 23.82 -13.28
N GLU A 240 18.98 24.62 -12.72
CA GLU A 240 20.33 24.77 -13.26
C GLU A 240 21.04 23.42 -13.38
N GLY A 241 21.56 23.11 -14.58
CA GLY A 241 22.22 21.84 -14.90
C GLY A 241 21.32 20.76 -15.52
N PHE A 242 20.02 20.99 -15.65
CA PHE A 242 19.07 20.06 -16.26
C PHE A 242 18.60 20.53 -17.63
N THR A 243 18.00 19.63 -18.41
CA THR A 243 17.36 19.97 -19.70
C THR A 243 15.94 19.38 -19.78
N ALA A 244 15.14 19.80 -20.76
CA ALA A 244 13.81 19.22 -20.97
C ALA A 244 13.87 17.74 -21.42
N GLU A 245 15.04 17.32 -21.92
CA GLU A 245 15.31 15.94 -22.31
C GLU A 245 15.64 15.06 -21.12
N ARG A 246 16.23 15.64 -20.06
CA ARG A 246 16.58 14.99 -18.80
C ARG A 246 16.23 15.92 -17.63
N PRO A 247 14.92 16.09 -17.33
CA PRO A 247 14.47 17.01 -16.29
C PRO A 247 14.66 16.43 -14.89
N ASP A 248 14.55 17.27 -13.87
CA ASP A 248 14.63 16.87 -12.45
C ASP A 248 13.31 16.30 -11.94
N GLY A 249 12.18 16.71 -12.55
CA GLY A 249 10.84 16.25 -12.22
C GLY A 249 9.86 16.42 -13.38
N LEU A 250 8.76 15.67 -13.34
CA LEU A 250 7.64 15.80 -14.29
C LEU A 250 6.39 16.23 -13.54
N TRP A 251 5.73 17.26 -14.06
CA TRP A 251 4.58 17.90 -13.45
C TRP A 251 3.44 18.01 -14.45
N ARG A 252 2.20 18.01 -13.97
CA ARG A 252 1.02 18.30 -14.77
C ARG A 252 0.04 19.17 -14.01
N ARG A 253 -0.78 19.92 -14.74
CA ARG A 253 -1.75 20.86 -14.16
C ARG A 253 -3.10 20.81 -14.85
N ALA A 254 -4.17 20.72 -14.07
CA ALA A 254 -5.54 20.88 -14.52
C ALA A 254 -6.20 22.06 -13.78
N GLY A 255 -6.34 23.20 -14.45
CA GLY A 255 -6.77 24.43 -13.78
C GLY A 255 -5.72 24.90 -12.76
N ASP A 256 -6.08 24.91 -11.48
CA ASP A 256 -5.22 25.27 -10.36
C ASP A 256 -4.63 24.03 -9.64
N ASP A 257 -5.10 22.83 -9.96
CA ASP A 257 -4.64 21.58 -9.36
C ASP A 257 -3.35 21.13 -10.03
N TRP A 258 -2.30 20.97 -9.23
CA TRP A 258 -1.00 20.48 -9.67
C TRP A 258 -0.76 19.06 -9.20
N GLU A 259 -0.11 18.30 -10.06
CA GLU A 259 0.32 16.94 -9.76
C GLU A 259 1.76 16.75 -10.25
N TYR A 260 2.49 15.86 -9.60
CA TYR A 260 3.84 15.45 -9.99
C TYR A 260 3.89 13.94 -10.20
N LEU A 261 4.77 13.49 -11.09
CA LEU A 261 5.03 12.07 -11.27
C LEU A 261 5.99 11.60 -10.18
N SER A 262 5.54 10.71 -9.30
CA SER A 262 6.45 10.03 -8.39
C SER A 262 7.28 9.00 -9.15
N LEU A 263 8.60 9.09 -9.03
CA LEU A 263 9.52 8.12 -9.61
C LEU A 263 9.75 6.91 -8.67
N LEU A 264 8.92 6.79 -7.63
CA LEU A 264 8.93 5.70 -6.67
C LEU A 264 7.91 4.63 -7.03
N ASP A 265 6.66 5.04 -7.28
CA ASP A 265 5.56 4.18 -7.67
C ASP A 265 5.11 4.37 -9.13
N TRP A 266 5.66 5.39 -9.82
CA TRP A 266 5.29 5.76 -11.20
C TRP A 266 3.85 6.23 -11.34
N GLU A 267 3.27 6.78 -10.26
CA GLU A 267 1.94 7.37 -10.24
C GLU A 267 1.99 8.90 -10.12
N TRP A 268 0.90 9.54 -10.54
CA TRP A 268 0.72 10.98 -10.39
C TRP A 268 0.13 11.29 -9.02
N HIS A 269 0.81 12.14 -8.25
CA HIS A 269 0.40 12.54 -6.91
C HIS A 269 0.07 14.04 -6.87
N PRO A 270 -0.92 14.46 -6.07
CA PRO A 270 -1.24 15.87 -5.91
C PRO A 270 -0.08 16.62 -5.23
N ALA A 271 0.22 17.81 -5.72
CA ALA A 271 1.09 18.75 -5.02
C ALA A 271 0.36 19.30 -3.79
N ASP A 272 1.08 19.50 -2.69
CA ASP A 272 0.51 20.01 -1.44
C ASP A 272 1.41 21.05 -0.76
N ALA A 273 1.16 21.35 0.50
CA ALA A 273 1.94 22.35 1.23
C ALA A 273 3.35 21.87 1.58
N GLU A 274 3.58 20.56 1.70
CA GLU A 274 4.90 19.97 1.95
C GLU A 274 5.71 19.86 0.66
N LEU A 275 5.02 19.63 -0.47
CA LEU A 275 5.60 19.59 -1.80
C LEU A 275 4.85 20.49 -2.79
N PRO A 276 5.06 21.82 -2.71
CA PRO A 276 4.40 22.75 -3.62
C PRO A 276 4.98 22.65 -5.04
N PRO A 277 4.23 23.12 -6.06
CA PRO A 277 4.73 23.19 -7.42
C PRO A 277 6.04 24.00 -7.52
N PRO A 278 6.95 23.65 -8.43
CA PRO A 278 8.21 24.36 -8.60
C PRO A 278 8.00 25.81 -9.05
N ALA A 279 9.04 26.62 -8.87
CA ALA A 279 9.03 28.00 -9.33
C ALA A 279 8.86 28.06 -10.86
N VAL A 280 8.05 29.00 -11.35
CA VAL A 280 7.66 29.08 -12.77
C VAL A 280 8.89 29.20 -13.69
N GLU A 281 9.97 29.81 -13.22
CA GLU A 281 11.23 29.96 -13.94
C GLU A 281 11.97 28.63 -14.20
N THR A 282 11.77 27.60 -13.39
CA THR A 282 12.35 26.26 -13.59
C THR A 282 11.43 25.36 -14.43
N LEU A 283 10.15 25.71 -14.57
CA LEU A 283 9.20 24.93 -15.35
C LEU A 283 9.31 25.21 -16.85
N ARG A 284 9.26 24.15 -17.66
CA ARG A 284 9.16 24.20 -19.12
C ARG A 284 7.96 23.41 -19.56
N GLU A 285 6.99 24.07 -20.18
CA GLU A 285 5.84 23.37 -20.78
C GLU A 285 6.32 22.42 -21.87
N ILE A 286 5.81 21.20 -21.85
CA ILE A 286 6.13 20.15 -22.82
C ILE A 286 4.83 19.56 -23.37
N PRO A 287 4.82 19.10 -24.63
CA PRO A 287 3.65 18.41 -25.16
C PRO A 287 3.45 17.05 -24.49
N ALA A 288 2.20 16.58 -24.47
CA ALA A 288 1.80 15.38 -23.72
C ALA A 288 2.49 14.10 -24.20
N ASP A 289 2.79 14.01 -25.50
CA ASP A 289 3.58 12.91 -26.09
C ASP A 289 4.99 12.86 -25.49
N ARG A 290 5.62 14.04 -25.28
CA ARG A 290 6.92 14.13 -24.63
C ARG A 290 6.84 13.77 -23.15
N ALA A 291 5.79 14.21 -22.44
CA ALA A 291 5.56 13.83 -21.06
C ALA A 291 5.38 12.31 -20.90
N GLY A 292 4.60 11.68 -21.79
CA GLY A 292 4.42 10.24 -21.85
C GLY A 292 5.72 9.49 -22.16
N ALA A 293 6.54 10.00 -23.09
CA ALA A 293 7.84 9.41 -23.39
C ALA A 293 8.81 9.47 -22.19
N LEU A 294 8.83 10.61 -21.48
CA LEU A 294 9.61 10.76 -20.25
C LEU A 294 9.11 9.82 -19.14
N ALA A 295 7.80 9.72 -18.91
CA ALA A 295 7.23 8.82 -17.91
C ALA A 295 7.48 7.34 -18.22
N ALA A 296 7.56 6.97 -19.50
CA ALA A 296 7.89 5.61 -19.94
C ALA A 296 9.39 5.28 -19.84
N ASP A 297 10.28 6.27 -19.96
CA ASP A 297 11.72 6.11 -19.83
C ASP A 297 12.16 6.04 -18.37
N ARG A 298 11.82 4.94 -17.69
CA ARG A 298 12.08 4.79 -16.27
C ARG A 298 13.55 4.88 -15.88
N GLN A 299 14.44 4.44 -16.79
CA GLN A 299 15.88 4.41 -16.57
C GLN A 299 16.53 5.78 -16.79
N GLY A 300 15.99 6.61 -17.69
CA GLY A 300 16.48 7.96 -17.97
C GLY A 300 16.47 8.89 -16.76
N TRP A 301 15.61 8.60 -15.77
CA TRP A 301 15.50 9.35 -14.51
C TRP A 301 16.56 9.03 -13.46
N ALA A 302 17.36 7.99 -13.68
CA ALA A 302 18.45 7.64 -12.78
C ALA A 302 19.80 8.18 -13.31
N THR A 303 20.62 8.66 -12.38
CA THR A 303 22.04 8.90 -12.64
C THR A 303 22.85 7.77 -12.04
N TYR A 304 23.82 7.24 -12.78
CA TYR A 304 24.63 6.10 -12.36
C TYR A 304 26.09 6.49 -12.23
N TRP A 305 26.77 5.89 -11.25
CA TRP A 305 28.21 6.02 -11.04
C TRP A 305 28.86 4.66 -10.79
N ALA A 306 30.06 4.48 -11.34
CA ALA A 306 30.99 3.46 -10.88
C ALA A 306 31.64 3.95 -9.58
N ARG A 307 31.54 3.15 -8.51
CA ARG A 307 32.10 3.50 -7.18
C ARG A 307 33.45 2.84 -6.95
N TYR A 308 34.47 3.64 -6.72
CA TYR A 308 35.79 3.22 -6.26
C TYR A 308 35.94 3.47 -4.76
N ALA A 309 36.89 2.78 -4.12
CA ALA A 309 37.11 2.91 -2.68
C ALA A 309 37.57 4.34 -2.32
N ASP A 310 38.52 4.88 -3.08
CA ASP A 310 38.91 6.29 -3.09
C ASP A 310 39.57 6.68 -4.43
N GLU A 311 40.03 7.93 -4.54
CA GLU A 311 40.62 8.47 -5.77
C GLU A 311 42.01 7.87 -6.07
N ASN A 312 42.78 7.48 -5.05
CA ASN A 312 44.11 6.92 -5.28
C ASN A 312 44.00 5.53 -5.90
N ASP A 313 43.07 4.70 -5.42
CA ASP A 313 42.81 3.36 -5.97
C ASP A 313 42.34 3.44 -7.42
N TRP A 314 41.44 4.38 -7.72
CA TRP A 314 41.02 4.66 -9.10
C TRP A 314 42.20 5.06 -10.00
N ARG A 315 43.08 5.98 -9.54
CA ARG A 315 44.28 6.40 -10.29
C ARG A 315 45.32 5.29 -10.42
N ALA A 316 45.38 4.35 -9.49
CA ALA A 316 46.22 3.17 -9.56
C ALA A 316 45.70 2.10 -10.54
N GLY A 317 44.50 2.29 -11.09
CA GLY A 317 43.87 1.36 -12.03
C GLY A 317 43.12 0.22 -11.36
N GLU A 318 42.80 0.34 -10.06
CA GLU A 318 41.92 -0.61 -9.39
C GLU A 318 40.49 -0.52 -9.94
N GLY A 319 39.81 -1.66 -10.01
CA GLY A 319 38.45 -1.74 -10.54
C GLY A 319 37.40 -1.13 -9.61
N PRO A 320 36.21 -0.77 -10.13
CA PRO A 320 35.12 -0.30 -9.30
C PRO A 320 34.62 -1.40 -8.37
N THR A 321 34.24 -1.00 -7.16
CA THR A 321 33.74 -1.89 -6.09
C THR A 321 32.25 -2.23 -6.27
N THR A 322 31.47 -1.32 -6.84
CA THR A 322 30.05 -1.50 -7.16
C THR A 322 29.53 -0.35 -8.04
N VAL A 323 28.25 -0.41 -8.41
CA VAL A 323 27.49 0.69 -9.02
C VAL A 323 26.64 1.39 -7.97
N VAL A 324 26.62 2.71 -8.04
CA VAL A 324 25.76 3.61 -7.26
C VAL A 324 24.79 4.29 -8.21
N ARG A 325 23.54 4.47 -7.80
CA ARG A 325 22.57 5.27 -8.55
C ARG A 325 21.90 6.31 -7.66
N ARG A 326 21.47 7.41 -8.28
CA ARG A 326 20.61 8.42 -7.68
C ARG A 326 19.30 8.48 -8.46
N ARG A 327 18.18 8.33 -7.75
CA ARG A 327 16.84 8.61 -8.28
C ARG A 327 16.32 9.88 -7.63
N ARG A 328 15.87 10.83 -8.45
CA ARG A 328 15.34 12.11 -7.99
C ARG A 328 13.86 12.15 -8.25
N SER A 329 13.07 11.85 -7.23
CA SER A 329 11.64 12.09 -7.26
C SER A 329 11.37 13.47 -6.64
N PRO A 330 10.37 14.23 -7.10
CA PRO A 330 10.03 15.53 -6.51
C PRO A 330 9.93 15.51 -4.98
N GLU A 331 9.31 14.46 -4.42
CA GLU A 331 9.14 14.27 -2.98
C GLU A 331 10.41 13.83 -2.25
N ARG A 332 11.36 13.19 -2.94
CA ARG A 332 12.52 12.59 -2.29
C ARG A 332 13.63 12.16 -3.25
N LEU A 333 14.86 12.35 -2.78
CA LEU A 333 16.08 11.84 -3.39
C LEU A 333 16.51 10.51 -2.75
N TYR A 334 16.84 9.52 -3.59
CA TYR A 334 17.34 8.21 -3.17
C TYR A 334 18.70 7.94 -3.77
N ASP A 335 19.71 7.84 -2.90
CA ASP A 335 21.04 7.35 -3.24
C ASP A 335 21.13 5.87 -2.85
N GLU A 336 21.43 5.01 -3.82
CA GLU A 336 21.46 3.57 -3.63
C GLU A 336 22.77 2.99 -4.17
N ALA A 337 23.36 2.05 -3.45
CA ALA A 337 24.47 1.22 -3.94
C ALA A 337 23.98 -0.21 -4.11
N TYR A 338 24.45 -0.89 -5.14
CA TYR A 338 24.15 -2.30 -5.34
C TYR A 338 25.07 -3.16 -4.45
N GLY A 339 24.54 -4.14 -3.71
CA GLY A 339 25.41 -5.21 -3.16
C GLY A 339 25.19 -5.73 -1.74
N VAL A 340 24.16 -5.32 -0.99
CA VAL A 340 23.92 -5.91 0.35
C VAL A 340 23.20 -7.26 0.28
N ARG A 341 22.37 -7.50 -0.75
CA ARG A 341 21.58 -8.74 -0.98
C ARG A 341 21.20 -8.93 -2.45
N ASP A 342 22.13 -8.71 -3.38
CA ASP A 342 21.83 -8.67 -4.82
C ASP A 342 20.66 -7.72 -5.17
N GLY A 343 20.71 -6.54 -4.56
CA GLY A 343 19.71 -5.50 -4.74
C GLY A 343 20.26 -4.13 -4.36
N TRP A 344 19.48 -3.11 -4.70
CA TRP A 344 19.74 -1.72 -4.37
C TRP A 344 19.46 -1.45 -2.89
N ALA A 345 20.42 -0.83 -2.20
CA ALA A 345 20.28 -0.46 -0.81
C ALA A 345 20.72 1.01 -0.61
N PRO A 346 20.12 1.75 0.34
CA PRO A 346 20.52 3.12 0.64
C PRO A 346 22.03 3.27 0.86
N THR A 347 22.62 4.33 0.31
CA THR A 347 24.06 4.61 0.47
C THR A 347 24.30 6.09 0.76
N ALA A 348 25.37 6.37 1.51
CA ALA A 348 25.88 7.72 1.69
C ALA A 348 26.95 8.11 0.66
N SER A 349 27.26 7.22 -0.30
CA SER A 349 28.42 7.40 -1.20
C SER A 349 28.35 8.67 -2.04
N VAL A 350 27.17 9.00 -2.60
CA VAL A 350 27.02 10.21 -3.42
C VAL A 350 27.13 11.47 -2.56
N TYR A 351 26.48 11.48 -1.39
CA TYR A 351 26.63 12.57 -0.42
C TYR A 351 28.11 12.75 -0.01
N ALA A 352 28.80 11.68 0.36
CA ALA A 352 30.20 11.73 0.80
C ALA A 352 31.18 12.13 -0.31
N PHE A 353 30.87 11.83 -1.57
CA PHE A 353 31.65 12.27 -2.72
C PHE A 353 31.46 13.77 -3.00
N LEU A 354 30.24 14.28 -2.85
CA LEU A 354 29.92 15.69 -3.08
C LEU A 354 30.31 16.60 -1.90
N ASP A 355 30.30 16.09 -0.66
CA ASP A 355 30.71 16.83 0.54
C ASP A 355 32.22 16.66 0.77
N ALA A 356 32.99 17.75 0.73
CA ALA A 356 34.46 17.73 0.86
C ALA A 356 34.99 17.51 2.29
N ARG A 357 34.13 17.07 3.23
CA ARG A 357 34.45 16.92 4.65
C ARG A 357 35.07 15.58 5.06
N PRO A 358 34.75 14.43 4.45
CA PRO A 358 35.38 13.16 4.81
C PRO A 358 36.88 13.18 4.49
N SER A 359 37.69 12.60 5.38
CA SER A 359 39.14 12.51 5.16
C SER A 359 39.55 11.54 4.04
N ASN A 360 38.64 10.64 3.63
CA ASN A 360 38.82 9.76 2.48
C ASN A 360 37.46 9.45 1.83
N PRO A 361 36.91 10.34 0.98
CA PRO A 361 35.63 10.12 0.33
C PRO A 361 35.75 9.05 -0.76
N PRO A 362 34.69 8.27 -1.03
CA PRO A 362 34.67 7.37 -2.17
C PRO A 362 34.81 8.17 -3.46
N HIS A 363 35.47 7.62 -4.48
CA HIS A 363 35.55 8.25 -5.79
C HIS A 363 34.45 7.70 -6.71
N LEU A 364 33.68 8.59 -7.33
CA LEU A 364 32.57 8.25 -8.22
C LEU A 364 32.86 8.75 -9.64
N VAL A 365 32.69 7.86 -10.61
CA VAL A 365 32.78 8.20 -12.04
C VAL A 365 31.41 8.00 -12.66
N GLU A 366 30.82 9.05 -13.25
CA GLU A 366 29.50 8.96 -13.89
C GLU A 366 29.56 8.00 -15.08
N ILE A 367 28.56 7.15 -15.21
CA ILE A 367 28.43 6.15 -16.27
C ILE A 367 27.00 6.15 -16.81
N ASP A 368 26.82 5.65 -18.03
CA ASP A 368 25.49 5.41 -18.59
C ASP A 368 24.87 4.09 -18.07
N VAL A 369 23.59 3.88 -18.36
CA VAL A 369 22.84 2.69 -17.94
C VAL A 369 23.44 1.39 -18.50
N GLN A 370 24.01 1.41 -19.71
CA GLN A 370 24.55 0.22 -20.36
C GLN A 370 25.88 -0.19 -19.74
N GLU A 371 26.71 0.78 -19.36
CA GLU A 371 27.94 0.57 -18.61
C GLU A 371 27.62 0.12 -17.17
N ALA A 372 26.59 0.71 -16.53
CA ALA A 372 26.13 0.24 -15.22
C ALA A 372 25.71 -1.23 -15.25
N GLU A 373 24.92 -1.64 -16.26
CA GLU A 373 24.50 -3.02 -16.46
C GLU A 373 25.69 -3.95 -16.71
N ARG A 374 26.65 -3.55 -17.56
CA ARG A 374 27.88 -4.32 -17.81
C ARG A 374 28.74 -4.48 -16.55
N LEU A 375 28.87 -3.43 -15.74
CA LEU A 375 29.60 -3.49 -14.47
C LEU A 375 28.91 -4.41 -13.46
N LEU A 376 27.58 -4.34 -13.34
CA LEU A 376 26.83 -5.22 -12.45
C LEU A 376 26.93 -6.68 -12.89
N LEU A 377 26.86 -6.97 -14.18
CA LEU A 377 27.12 -8.29 -14.72
C LEU A 377 28.55 -8.77 -14.41
N SER A 378 29.56 -7.93 -14.62
CA SER A 378 30.96 -8.30 -14.37
C SER A 378 31.28 -8.50 -12.89
N LEU A 379 30.73 -7.66 -12.01
CA LEU A 379 31.06 -7.65 -10.58
C LEU A 379 30.21 -8.64 -9.78
N ARG A 380 28.96 -8.87 -10.20
CA ARG A 380 27.95 -9.62 -9.43
C ARG A 380 27.27 -10.75 -10.21
N GLY A 381 27.49 -10.86 -11.52
CA GLY A 381 26.88 -11.89 -12.35
C GLY A 381 25.36 -11.72 -12.56
N VAL A 382 24.86 -10.50 -12.38
CA VAL A 382 23.41 -10.19 -12.48
C VAL A 382 23.10 -9.41 -13.77
N THR A 383 21.90 -9.64 -14.29
CA THR A 383 21.33 -8.91 -15.44
C THR A 383 19.94 -8.37 -15.09
N GLY A 384 19.53 -7.26 -15.72
CA GLY A 384 18.27 -6.57 -15.44
C GLY A 384 18.30 -5.76 -14.14
N ALA A 385 19.47 -5.59 -13.51
CA ALA A 385 19.58 -4.91 -12.23
C ALA A 385 19.27 -3.40 -12.33
N THR A 386 19.36 -2.82 -13.53
CA THR A 386 19.01 -1.43 -13.81
C THR A 386 17.55 -1.23 -14.21
N GLU A 387 16.74 -2.28 -14.35
CA GLU A 387 15.30 -2.17 -14.64
C GLU A 387 14.54 -1.57 -13.43
N LEU A 388 13.56 -0.69 -13.71
CA LEU A 388 12.81 0.09 -12.72
C LEU A 388 11.30 -0.03 -12.85
#